data_AF-A0A7R9HI97-F1
#
_entry.id   AF-A0A7R9HI97-F1
#
_cell.length_a   1.000
_cell.length_b   1.000
_cell.length_c   1.000
_cell.angle_alpha   90.00
_cell.angle_beta   90.00
_cell.angle_gamma   90.00
#
_symmetry.space_group_name_H-M   'P 1'
#
loop_
_entity.id
_entity.type
_entity.pdbx_description
1 polymer ?
#
loop_
_entity_poly.entity_id
_entity_poly.type
_entity_poly.pdbx_seq_one_letter_code
_entity_poly.pdbx_strand_id
1 'polypeptide(L)'
;MNQRAYLGGRPTLMDVAKGAVETFVKVRQKTPESRGDRYMLLTFEEPPLNIKAGWKENLATFMNELKNLQCVGMTTVGAALKNAFDVLNINRMQTGIDTYGQGRRPFFLEPSVIVVITDGGKLSSSSGVQEDLNLPMHSPIPGSELVREPFRWDQRLFSLVLRLAGTPVVDRDIGLVPCDSSPIDAMCEVTGGRSYCITSHRMLMQCIDSLVQKVQSGVVINFEKIGPDPPPGSLDGLKSEIESLKD
;
A
#
# COMPACT_ATOMS: atom_id res chain seq x y z
N MET A 1 9.44 -15.59 -3.78
CA MET A 1 10.11 -15.18 -2.51
C MET A 1 10.95 -16.26 -1.78
N ASN A 2 11.33 -17.40 -2.39
CA ASN A 2 12.28 -18.37 -1.77
C ASN A 2 13.77 -18.02 -1.97
N GLN A 3 14.07 -16.91 -2.64
CA GLN A 3 15.44 -16.46 -2.89
C GLN A 3 16.08 -16.02 -1.56
N ARG A 4 17.41 -16.21 -1.43
CA ARG A 4 18.17 -15.84 -0.24
C ARG A 4 18.87 -14.49 -0.44
N ALA A 5 18.76 -13.62 0.55
CA ALA A 5 19.42 -12.33 0.53
C ALA A 5 20.85 -12.41 1.13
N TYR A 6 21.73 -11.49 0.71
CA TYR A 6 23.05 -11.32 1.30
C TYR A 6 22.97 -10.57 2.65
N LEU A 7 22.38 -11.22 3.64
CA LEU A 7 22.31 -10.76 5.02
C LEU A 7 22.84 -11.84 5.97
N GLY A 8 23.24 -11.43 7.18
CA GLY A 8 23.70 -12.36 8.22
C GLY A 8 22.67 -13.49 8.42
N GLY A 9 23.12 -14.74 8.31
CA GLY A 9 22.25 -15.92 8.37
C GLY A 9 21.61 -16.38 7.04
N ARG A 10 21.84 -15.67 5.93
CA ARG A 10 21.25 -15.92 4.59
C ARG A 10 19.73 -16.16 4.63
N PRO A 11 18.95 -15.23 5.23
CA PRO A 11 17.51 -15.35 5.32
C PRO A 11 16.87 -15.37 3.92
N THR A 12 15.71 -16.01 3.81
CA THR A 12 14.89 -15.91 2.59
C THR A 12 14.24 -14.52 2.52
N LEU A 13 13.84 -14.09 1.32
CA LEU A 13 13.09 -12.84 1.16
C LEU A 13 11.80 -12.83 2.00
N MET A 14 11.19 -13.99 2.22
CA MET A 14 10.03 -14.13 3.10
C MET A 14 10.36 -13.89 4.57
N ASP A 15 11.50 -14.35 5.06
CA ASP A 15 11.92 -14.07 6.44
C ASP A 15 12.14 -12.57 6.64
N VAL A 16 12.71 -11.90 5.63
CA VAL A 16 12.86 -10.43 5.63
C VAL A 16 11.50 -9.74 5.59
N ALA A 17 10.55 -10.22 4.78
CA ALA A 17 9.19 -9.69 4.71
C ALA A 17 8.46 -9.83 6.06
N LYS A 18 8.54 -11.01 6.70
CA LYS A 18 7.98 -11.24 8.05
C LYS A 18 8.59 -10.28 9.06
N GLY A 19 9.92 -10.14 9.08
CA GLY A 19 10.62 -9.19 9.96
C GLY A 19 10.22 -7.73 9.71
N ALA A 20 9.98 -7.35 8.46
CA ALA A 20 9.48 -6.02 8.09
C ALA A 20 8.09 -5.76 8.68
N VAL A 21 7.16 -6.72 8.55
CA VAL A 21 5.80 -6.63 9.11
C VAL A 21 5.84 -6.55 10.64
N GLU A 22 6.65 -7.39 11.29
CA GLU A 22 6.79 -7.33 12.75
C GLU A 22 7.32 -5.97 13.22
N THR A 23 8.31 -5.42 12.50
CA THR A 23 8.88 -4.12 12.83
C THR A 23 7.88 -3.00 12.60
N PHE A 24 7.13 -3.05 11.50
CA PHE A 24 6.06 -2.09 11.21
C PHE A 24 5.01 -2.05 12.32
N VAL A 25 4.52 -3.21 12.77
CA VAL A 25 3.55 -3.29 13.88
C VAL A 25 4.16 -2.72 15.17
N LYS A 26 5.40 -3.07 15.50
CA LYS A 26 6.10 -2.54 16.69
C LYS A 26 6.29 -1.03 16.66
N VAL A 27 6.64 -0.46 15.50
CA VAL A 27 6.81 1.00 15.35
C VAL A 27 5.46 1.70 15.42
N ARG A 28 4.42 1.15 14.76
CA ARG A 28 3.07 1.69 14.78
C ARG A 28 2.45 1.72 16.18
N GLN A 29 2.70 0.69 16.99
CA GLN A 29 2.24 0.61 18.38
C GLN A 29 2.79 1.72 19.29
N LYS A 30 3.86 2.41 18.90
CA LYS A 30 4.38 3.56 19.64
C LYS A 30 3.47 4.79 19.52
N THR A 31 2.69 4.87 18.44
CA THR A 31 1.77 5.99 18.20
C THR A 31 0.42 5.73 18.87
N PRO A 32 -0.16 6.69 19.61
CA PRO A 32 -1.41 6.50 20.35
C PRO A 32 -2.62 6.21 19.45
N GLU A 33 -2.58 6.64 18.19
CA GLU A 33 -3.59 6.38 17.15
C GLU A 33 -3.74 4.89 16.81
N SER A 34 -2.72 4.07 17.11
CA SER A 34 -2.70 2.64 16.79
C SER A 34 -3.68 1.78 17.59
N ARG A 35 -4.29 2.33 18.66
CA ARG A 35 -5.20 1.57 19.53
C ARG A 35 -6.48 1.11 18.82
N GLY A 36 -6.86 1.77 17.72
CA GLY A 36 -8.01 1.41 16.90
C GLY A 36 -7.67 0.56 15.67
N ASP A 37 -6.38 0.32 15.40
CA ASP A 37 -5.96 -0.36 14.17
C ASP A 37 -6.35 -1.84 14.19
N ARG A 38 -6.84 -2.33 13.06
CA ARG A 38 -7.09 -3.76 12.81
C ARG A 38 -6.16 -4.23 11.70
N TYR A 39 -5.57 -5.40 11.90
CA TYR A 39 -4.62 -5.99 10.96
C TYR A 39 -5.26 -7.19 10.27
N MET A 40 -5.15 -7.23 8.95
CA MET A 40 -5.59 -8.36 8.13
C MET A 40 -4.37 -8.94 7.42
N LEU A 41 -4.33 -10.26 7.30
CA LEU A 41 -3.27 -10.97 6.59
C LEU A 41 -3.86 -11.73 5.41
N LEU A 42 -3.46 -11.31 4.21
CA LEU A 42 -3.85 -11.94 2.96
C LEU A 42 -2.60 -12.44 2.22
N THR A 43 -2.75 -13.58 1.54
CA THR A 43 -1.70 -14.19 0.69
C THR A 43 -2.14 -14.23 -0.77
N PHE A 44 -1.20 -14.61 -1.66
CA PHE A 44 -1.46 -14.81 -3.09
C PHE A 44 -2.16 -16.15 -3.43
N GLU A 45 -2.65 -16.88 -2.43
CA GLU A 45 -3.40 -18.11 -2.64
C GLU A 45 -4.78 -17.84 -3.24
N GLU A 46 -5.44 -18.89 -3.72
CA GLU A 46 -6.80 -18.79 -4.22
C GLU A 46 -7.81 -18.71 -3.06
N PRO A 47 -8.92 -17.96 -3.21
CA PRO A 47 -10.01 -17.98 -2.25
C PRO A 47 -10.59 -19.39 -2.07
N PRO A 48 -10.90 -19.82 -0.82
CA PRO A 48 -10.96 -19.04 0.41
C PRO A 48 -9.65 -19.04 1.25
N LEU A 49 -8.61 -19.75 0.82
CA LEU A 49 -7.38 -19.95 1.62
C LEU A 49 -6.48 -18.71 1.67
N ASN A 50 -6.77 -17.71 0.83
CA ASN A 50 -6.05 -16.45 0.73
C ASN A 50 -6.12 -15.61 2.01
N ILE A 51 -7.17 -15.73 2.84
CA ILE A 51 -7.32 -14.98 4.08
C ILE A 51 -6.76 -15.82 5.23
N LYS A 52 -5.61 -15.42 5.78
CA LYS A 52 -5.02 -16.09 6.96
C LYS A 52 -5.48 -15.45 8.26
N ALA A 53 -5.59 -14.12 8.29
CA ALA A 53 -6.16 -13.37 9.41
C ALA A 53 -7.18 -12.35 8.88
N GLY A 54 -8.44 -12.50 9.29
CA GLY A 54 -9.55 -11.68 8.85
C GLY A 54 -9.85 -10.47 9.75
N TRP A 55 -10.92 -9.74 9.43
CA TRP A 55 -11.34 -8.53 10.14
C TRP A 55 -11.67 -8.70 11.63
N LYS A 56 -12.10 -9.90 12.03
CA LYS A 56 -12.52 -10.22 13.40
C LYS A 56 -11.38 -10.79 14.26
N GLU A 57 -10.22 -11.03 13.67
CA GLU A 57 -9.10 -11.67 14.36
C GLU A 57 -8.31 -10.68 15.21
N ASN A 58 -7.70 -11.19 16.28
CA ASN A 58 -6.84 -10.38 17.14
C ASN A 58 -5.40 -10.34 16.61
N LEU A 59 -4.59 -9.42 17.17
CA LEU A 59 -3.19 -9.28 16.78
C LEU A 59 -2.36 -10.55 17.07
N ALA A 60 -2.70 -11.34 18.08
CA ALA A 60 -1.98 -12.56 18.40
C ALA A 60 -2.18 -13.64 17.32
N THR A 61 -3.40 -13.83 16.83
CA THR A 61 -3.72 -14.71 15.69
C THR A 61 -2.97 -14.24 14.45
N PHE A 62 -3.01 -12.92 14.16
CA PHE A 62 -2.25 -12.34 13.04
C PHE A 62 -0.75 -12.67 13.11
N MET A 63 -0.12 -12.46 14.27
CA MET A 63 1.31 -12.73 14.44
C MET A 63 1.65 -14.22 14.38
N ASN A 64 0.74 -15.10 14.83
CA ASN A 64 0.92 -16.53 14.72
C ASN A 64 0.85 -16.99 13.25
N GLU A 65 -0.16 -16.55 12.51
CA GLU A 65 -0.31 -16.85 11.08
C GLU A 65 0.85 -16.29 10.26
N LEU A 66 1.30 -15.07 10.56
CA LEU A 66 2.48 -14.45 9.93
C LEU A 66 3.74 -15.32 10.07
N LYS A 67 3.96 -15.91 11.25
CA LYS A 67 5.11 -16.81 11.49
C LYS A 67 5.01 -18.09 10.67
N ASN A 68 3.81 -18.65 10.55
CA ASN A 68 3.55 -19.91 9.86
C ASN A 68 3.42 -19.78 8.34
N LEU A 69 3.43 -18.56 7.79
CA LEU A 69 3.38 -18.34 6.34
C LEU A 69 4.49 -19.09 5.60
N GLN A 70 4.10 -19.81 4.56
CA GLN A 70 5.02 -20.51 3.67
C GLN A 70 4.99 -19.85 2.29
N CYS A 71 6.15 -19.83 1.63
CA CYS A 71 6.26 -19.39 0.24
C CYS A 71 5.90 -20.51 -0.72
N VAL A 72 4.60 -20.66 -0.98
CA VAL A 72 4.08 -21.63 -1.94
C VAL A 72 3.15 -20.91 -2.91
N GLY A 73 3.21 -21.28 -4.19
CA GLY A 73 2.32 -20.76 -5.22
C GLY A 73 2.95 -19.76 -6.19
N MET A 74 2.10 -19.17 -7.01
CA MET A 74 2.45 -18.24 -8.08
C MET A 74 2.29 -16.78 -7.62
N THR A 75 2.82 -15.84 -8.41
CA THR A 75 2.76 -14.40 -8.14
C THR A 75 1.53 -13.75 -8.77
N THR A 76 0.33 -14.18 -8.33
CA THR A 76 -0.98 -13.69 -8.80
C THR A 76 -1.40 -12.38 -8.14
N VAL A 77 -0.56 -11.34 -8.27
CA VAL A 77 -0.76 -10.04 -7.58
C VAL A 77 -2.11 -9.41 -7.91
N GLY A 78 -2.55 -9.45 -9.19
CA GLY A 78 -3.82 -8.86 -9.61
C GLY A 78 -5.03 -9.52 -8.94
N ALA A 79 -5.07 -10.85 -8.89
CA ALA A 79 -6.15 -11.58 -8.23
C ALA A 79 -6.16 -11.34 -6.71
N ALA A 80 -4.98 -11.35 -6.07
CA ALA A 80 -4.88 -11.12 -4.64
C ALA A 80 -5.28 -9.68 -4.25
N LEU A 81 -4.87 -8.68 -5.02
CA LEU A 81 -5.28 -7.29 -4.82
C LEU A 81 -6.79 -7.13 -4.97
N LYS A 82 -7.38 -7.72 -6.02
CA LYS A 82 -8.84 -7.73 -6.19
C LYS A 82 -9.52 -8.32 -4.96
N ASN A 83 -9.08 -9.49 -4.50
CA ASN A 83 -9.65 -10.15 -3.32
C ASN A 83 -9.48 -9.28 -2.06
N ALA A 84 -8.38 -8.55 -1.91
CA ALA A 84 -8.18 -7.63 -0.79
C ALA A 84 -9.17 -6.46 -0.83
N PHE A 85 -9.35 -5.82 -2.00
CA PHE A 85 -10.35 -4.77 -2.18
C PHE A 85 -11.77 -5.27 -1.94
N ASP A 86 -12.09 -6.46 -2.44
CA ASP A 86 -13.37 -7.14 -2.26
C ASP A 86 -13.69 -7.34 -0.76
N VAL A 87 -12.73 -7.84 0.02
CA VAL A 87 -12.90 -8.04 1.47
C VAL A 87 -13.10 -6.71 2.21
N LEU A 88 -12.33 -5.67 1.85
CA LEU A 88 -12.52 -4.33 2.42
C LEU A 88 -13.91 -3.79 2.08
N ASN A 89 -14.35 -3.93 0.83
CA ASN A 89 -15.66 -3.47 0.39
C ASN A 89 -16.81 -4.20 1.09
N ILE A 90 -16.66 -5.50 1.37
CA ILE A 90 -17.64 -6.25 2.19
C ILE A 90 -17.76 -5.66 3.59
N ASN A 91 -16.66 -5.29 4.23
CA ASN A 91 -16.69 -4.65 5.56
C ASN A 91 -17.41 -3.30 5.51
N ARG A 92 -17.18 -2.49 4.47
CA ARG A 92 -17.88 -1.21 4.26
C ARG A 92 -19.38 -1.38 4.08
N MET A 93 -19.80 -2.44 3.39
CA MET A 93 -21.23 -2.74 3.26
C MET A 93 -21.85 -3.18 4.58
N GLN A 94 -21.13 -3.94 5.42
CA GLN A 94 -21.59 -4.31 6.75
C GLN A 94 -21.74 -3.10 7.67
N THR A 95 -20.85 -2.11 7.57
CA THR A 95 -20.93 -0.86 8.34
C THR A 95 -21.92 0.15 7.74
N GLY A 96 -22.27 -0.01 6.46
CA GLY A 96 -23.27 0.82 5.77
C GLY A 96 -22.80 2.23 5.46
N ILE A 97 -21.48 2.45 5.37
CA ILE A 97 -20.90 3.79 5.17
C ILE A 97 -21.05 4.32 3.75
N ASP A 98 -21.21 3.43 2.76
CA ASP A 98 -21.42 3.80 1.37
C ASP A 98 -22.90 4.15 1.13
N THR A 99 -23.26 5.42 1.29
CA THR A 99 -24.63 5.92 1.10
C THR A 99 -24.91 6.32 -0.34
N TYR A 100 -25.01 5.34 -1.24
CA TYR A 100 -25.39 5.60 -2.63
C TYR A 100 -26.76 6.30 -2.68
N GLY A 101 -26.86 7.37 -3.46
CA GLY A 101 -28.09 8.17 -3.60
C GLY A 101 -28.28 9.30 -2.59
N GLN A 102 -27.49 9.38 -1.50
CA GLN A 102 -27.57 10.48 -0.51
C GLN A 102 -26.35 11.42 -0.55
N GLY A 103 -25.55 11.35 -1.62
CA GLY A 103 -24.28 12.06 -1.75
C GLY A 103 -23.11 11.37 -1.03
N ARG A 104 -21.90 11.88 -1.24
CA ARG A 104 -20.67 11.42 -0.57
C ARG A 104 -20.42 12.25 0.67
N ARG A 105 -20.16 11.59 1.80
CA ARG A 105 -19.92 12.22 3.11
C ARG A 105 -18.44 12.06 3.51
N PRO A 106 -17.61 13.12 3.46
CA PRO A 106 -16.18 13.03 3.80
C PRO A 106 -15.83 12.69 5.23
N PHE A 107 -16.80 12.73 6.13
CA PHE A 107 -16.62 12.37 7.53
C PHE A 107 -16.89 10.88 7.81
N PHE A 108 -17.55 10.15 6.90
CA PHE A 108 -17.75 8.71 7.04
C PHE A 108 -16.62 7.97 6.32
N LEU A 109 -15.52 7.80 7.04
CA LEU A 109 -14.31 7.17 6.55
C LEU A 109 -14.06 5.85 7.26
N GLU A 110 -13.61 4.86 6.48
CA GLU A 110 -13.05 3.61 6.99
C GLU A 110 -11.65 3.47 6.38
N PRO A 111 -10.69 4.28 6.88
CA PRO A 111 -9.38 4.40 6.26
C PRO A 111 -8.68 3.06 6.27
N SER A 112 -8.29 2.60 5.08
CA SER A 112 -7.68 1.28 4.89
C SER A 112 -6.38 1.43 4.13
N VAL A 113 -5.31 0.83 4.65
CA VAL A 113 -4.01 0.83 4.00
C VAL A 113 -3.63 -0.59 3.63
N ILE A 114 -3.38 -0.81 2.35
CA ILE A 114 -2.93 -2.08 1.81
C ILE A 114 -1.42 -1.98 1.62
N VAL A 115 -0.69 -2.91 2.21
CA VAL A 115 0.77 -3.01 2.07
C VAL A 115 1.10 -4.30 1.36
N VAL A 116 1.53 -4.21 0.10
CA VAL A 116 1.92 -5.37 -0.70
C VAL A 116 3.42 -5.55 -0.59
N ILE A 117 3.86 -6.72 -0.12
CA ILE A 117 5.28 -7.08 -0.11
C ILE A 117 5.51 -8.10 -1.23
N THR A 118 6.42 -7.77 -2.14
CA THR A 118 6.73 -8.59 -3.32
C THR A 118 8.24 -8.61 -3.61
N ASP A 119 8.73 -9.61 -4.35
CA ASP A 119 10.13 -9.70 -4.77
C ASP A 119 10.43 -8.95 -6.08
N GLY A 120 9.42 -8.34 -6.70
CA GLY A 120 9.61 -7.53 -7.93
C GLY A 120 10.05 -8.34 -9.15
N GLY A 121 9.87 -9.65 -9.09
CA GLY A 121 10.03 -10.55 -10.23
C GLY A 121 8.87 -10.43 -11.23
N LYS A 122 8.91 -11.25 -12.29
CA LYS A 122 7.81 -11.31 -13.26
C LYS A 122 6.54 -11.87 -12.61
N LEU A 123 5.38 -11.33 -12.99
CA LEU A 123 4.09 -11.78 -12.49
C LEU A 123 3.72 -13.10 -13.18
N SER A 124 3.50 -14.15 -12.41
CA SER A 124 3.15 -15.48 -12.91
C SER A 124 1.71 -15.81 -12.54
N SER A 125 0.96 -16.31 -13.50
CA SER A 125 -0.38 -16.86 -13.33
C SER A 125 -0.45 -18.27 -13.93
N SER A 126 -1.54 -18.98 -13.70
CA SER A 126 -1.78 -20.31 -14.29
C SER A 126 -1.75 -20.32 -15.82
N SER A 127 -2.02 -19.17 -16.48
CA SER A 127 -1.98 -19.02 -17.93
C SER A 127 -0.61 -18.60 -18.49
N GLY A 128 0.36 -18.29 -17.63
CA GLY A 128 1.70 -17.88 -18.04
C GLY A 128 2.22 -16.65 -17.30
N VAL A 129 3.29 -16.07 -17.83
CA VAL A 129 3.95 -14.88 -17.27
C VAL A 129 3.33 -13.63 -17.89
N GLN A 130 2.79 -12.75 -17.05
CA GLN A 130 2.19 -11.48 -17.45
C GLN A 130 3.17 -10.34 -17.17
N GLU A 131 3.29 -9.42 -18.13
CA GLU A 131 4.10 -8.21 -17.96
C GLU A 131 3.27 -7.04 -17.40
N ASP A 132 1.96 -7.04 -17.67
CA ASP A 132 1.03 -6.02 -17.18
C ASP A 132 0.20 -6.52 -15.98
N LEU A 133 -0.05 -5.61 -15.03
CA LEU A 133 -0.91 -5.87 -13.89
C LEU A 133 -2.34 -5.39 -14.18
N ASN A 134 -3.19 -6.31 -14.65
CA ASN A 134 -4.60 -6.04 -14.86
C ASN A 134 -5.45 -6.64 -13.73
N LEU A 135 -6.28 -5.82 -13.09
CA LEU A 135 -7.25 -6.28 -12.10
C LEU A 135 -8.49 -6.83 -12.84
N PRO A 136 -8.98 -8.04 -12.51
CA PRO A 136 -10.25 -8.50 -13.03
C PRO A 136 -11.37 -7.58 -12.51
N MET A 137 -11.99 -6.79 -13.39
CA MET A 137 -13.01 -5.80 -13.00
C MET A 137 -14.37 -6.41 -12.62
N HIS A 138 -14.59 -7.71 -12.89
CA HIS A 138 -15.82 -8.39 -12.51
C HIS A 138 -15.74 -8.84 -11.04
N SER A 139 -16.34 -8.05 -10.15
CA SER A 139 -16.55 -8.49 -8.77
C SER A 139 -17.96 -9.10 -8.63
N PRO A 140 -18.11 -10.31 -8.07
CA PRO A 140 -19.42 -10.91 -7.81
C PRO A 140 -20.14 -10.28 -6.60
N ILE A 141 -19.58 -9.21 -6.02
CA ILE A 141 -20.11 -8.57 -4.82
C ILE A 141 -21.33 -7.70 -5.17
N PRO A 142 -22.47 -7.89 -4.49
CA PRO A 142 -23.64 -7.01 -4.65
C PRO A 142 -23.28 -5.54 -4.42
N GLY A 143 -23.74 -4.63 -5.29
CA GLY A 143 -23.44 -3.20 -5.20
C GLY A 143 -22.08 -2.77 -5.79
N SER A 144 -21.27 -3.71 -6.29
CA SER A 144 -20.07 -3.39 -7.09
C SER A 144 -20.42 -2.67 -8.40
N GLU A 145 -21.60 -2.92 -8.96
CA GLU A 145 -22.15 -2.25 -10.14
C GLU A 145 -22.34 -0.73 -10.00
N LEU A 146 -22.40 -0.22 -8.76
CA LEU A 146 -22.53 1.21 -8.48
C LEU A 146 -21.19 1.95 -8.54
N VAL A 147 -20.07 1.24 -8.71
CA VAL A 147 -18.73 1.80 -8.70
C VAL A 147 -17.91 1.25 -9.88
N ARG A 148 -17.18 2.13 -10.55
CA ARG A 148 -16.35 1.76 -11.70
C ARG A 148 -15.02 1.12 -11.30
N GLU A 149 -14.45 1.60 -10.19
CA GLU A 149 -13.13 1.22 -9.71
C GLU A 149 -13.24 0.25 -8.51
N PRO A 150 -12.29 -0.70 -8.35
CA PRO A 150 -12.34 -1.67 -7.26
C PRO A 150 -11.99 -1.05 -5.89
N PHE A 151 -11.28 0.08 -5.89
CA PHE A 151 -10.85 0.77 -4.69
C PHE A 151 -11.73 1.97 -4.34
N ARG A 152 -11.61 2.46 -3.11
CA ARG A 152 -12.30 3.65 -2.59
C ARG A 152 -11.34 4.78 -2.32
N TRP A 153 -11.88 5.99 -2.24
CA TRP A 153 -11.15 7.24 -1.96
C TRP A 153 -10.40 7.31 -0.63
N ASP A 154 -10.70 6.42 0.32
CA ASP A 154 -10.08 6.28 1.63
C ASP A 154 -9.20 5.01 1.73
N GLN A 155 -8.96 4.33 0.60
CA GLN A 155 -8.08 3.17 0.48
C GLN A 155 -6.76 3.59 -0.19
N ARG A 156 -5.63 3.28 0.46
CA ARG A 156 -4.29 3.57 -0.07
C ARG A 156 -3.49 2.30 -0.27
N LEU A 157 -2.79 2.18 -1.40
CA LEU A 157 -1.92 1.05 -1.68
C LEU A 157 -0.44 1.47 -1.60
N PHE A 158 0.33 0.79 -0.75
CA PHE A 158 1.78 0.88 -0.75
C PHE A 158 2.38 -0.46 -1.15
N SER A 159 3.46 -0.43 -1.91
CA SER A 159 4.18 -1.63 -2.31
C SER A 159 5.62 -1.58 -1.78
N LEU A 160 6.06 -2.65 -1.13
CA LEU A 160 7.46 -2.88 -0.75
C LEU A 160 8.02 -3.95 -1.67
N VAL A 161 8.87 -3.52 -2.60
CA VAL A 161 9.53 -4.41 -3.55
C VAL A 161 10.92 -4.75 -3.03
N LEU A 162 11.10 -5.99 -2.58
CA LEU A 162 12.34 -6.49 -2.00
C LEU A 162 13.31 -6.92 -3.12
N ARG A 163 14.13 -5.99 -3.60
CA ARG A 163 15.24 -6.24 -4.54
C ARG A 163 16.57 -6.43 -3.81
N LEU A 164 16.59 -7.30 -2.80
CA LEU A 164 17.79 -7.60 -2.03
C LEU A 164 18.71 -8.52 -2.85
N ALA A 165 19.89 -8.02 -3.22
CA ALA A 165 20.86 -8.81 -3.97
C ALA A 165 21.49 -9.92 -3.11
N GLY A 166 21.89 -11.01 -3.77
CA GLY A 166 22.71 -12.08 -3.18
C GLY A 166 24.21 -11.75 -3.09
N THR A 167 24.60 -10.60 -3.62
CA THR A 167 25.95 -10.02 -3.54
C THR A 167 25.92 -8.73 -2.74
N PRO A 168 27.02 -8.33 -2.10
CA PRO A 168 27.09 -7.05 -1.40
C PRO A 168 26.76 -5.91 -2.40
N VAL A 169 25.72 -5.15 -2.10
CA VAL A 169 25.38 -3.95 -2.86
C VAL A 169 26.34 -2.85 -2.41
N VAL A 170 26.93 -2.11 -3.35
CA VAL A 170 27.66 -0.88 -3.03
C VAL A 170 26.62 0.12 -2.54
N ASP A 171 26.59 0.38 -1.24
CA ASP A 171 25.68 1.34 -0.62
C ASP A 171 25.83 2.69 -1.32
N ARG A 172 24.81 3.07 -2.10
CA ARG A 172 24.65 4.46 -2.52
C ARG A 172 23.80 5.10 -1.42
N ASP A 173 24.36 6.02 -0.66
CA ASP A 173 23.64 6.85 0.30
C ASP A 173 22.67 7.77 -0.46
N ILE A 174 21.55 7.19 -0.90
CA ILE A 174 20.43 7.93 -1.44
C ILE A 174 19.49 8.14 -0.26
N GLY A 175 19.41 9.37 0.24
CA GLY A 175 18.63 9.72 1.44
C GLY A 175 17.12 9.43 1.31
N LEU A 176 16.61 9.26 0.09
CA LEU A 176 15.22 8.88 -0.17
C LEU A 176 15.14 7.52 -0.85
N VAL A 177 14.28 6.63 -0.35
CA VAL A 177 13.99 5.35 -1.00
C VAL A 177 13.37 5.61 -2.37
N PRO A 178 13.93 5.08 -3.47
CA PRO A 178 13.41 5.30 -4.82
C PRO A 178 12.08 4.55 -5.04
N CYS A 179 11.28 5.02 -5.99
CA CYS A 179 10.12 4.27 -6.49
C CYS A 179 10.60 3.07 -7.32
N ASP A 180 9.81 2.00 -7.34
CA ASP A 180 10.10 0.85 -8.20
C ASP A 180 9.44 1.03 -9.57
N SER A 181 10.08 0.60 -10.65
CA SER A 181 9.51 0.67 -12.00
C SER A 181 8.63 -0.55 -12.34
N SER A 182 7.97 -1.15 -11.34
CA SER A 182 7.13 -2.33 -11.54
C SER A 182 5.69 -1.96 -11.89
N PRO A 183 4.93 -2.89 -12.51
CA PRO A 183 3.52 -2.64 -12.88
C PRO A 183 2.62 -2.25 -11.71
N ILE A 184 3.01 -2.54 -10.46
CA ILE A 184 2.26 -2.15 -9.26
C ILE A 184 2.39 -0.66 -8.93
N ASP A 185 3.39 0.03 -9.47
CA ASP A 185 3.63 1.46 -9.19
C ASP A 185 2.46 2.32 -9.66
N ALA A 186 1.98 2.10 -10.89
CA ALA A 186 0.81 2.79 -11.43
C ALA A 186 -0.44 2.62 -10.53
N MET A 187 -0.65 1.42 -9.97
CA MET A 187 -1.77 1.17 -9.05
C MET A 187 -1.57 1.87 -7.69
N CYS A 188 -0.33 1.93 -7.20
CA CYS A 188 0.00 2.68 -5.99
C CYS A 188 -0.27 4.17 -6.18
N GLU A 189 0.11 4.75 -7.32
CA GLU A 189 -0.11 6.16 -7.64
C GLU A 189 -1.60 6.52 -7.72
N VAL A 190 -2.40 5.71 -8.42
CA VAL A 190 -3.84 5.93 -8.58
C VAL A 190 -4.59 5.92 -7.24
N THR A 191 -4.14 5.10 -6.28
CA THR A 191 -4.74 5.06 -4.93
C THR A 191 -4.15 6.09 -3.94
N GLY A 192 -3.30 7.01 -4.42
CA GLY A 192 -2.63 8.02 -3.59
C GLY A 192 -1.55 7.46 -2.67
N GLY A 193 -1.03 6.28 -2.98
CA GLY A 193 0.07 5.62 -2.29
C GLY A 193 1.40 5.71 -3.05
N ARG A 194 2.33 4.78 -2.77
CA ARG A 194 3.69 4.79 -3.34
C ARG A 194 4.31 3.39 -3.35
N SER A 195 5.05 3.06 -4.40
CA SER A 195 5.93 1.88 -4.42
C SER A 195 7.32 2.22 -3.87
N TYR A 196 7.94 1.27 -3.18
CA TYR A 196 9.27 1.41 -2.58
C TYR A 196 10.18 0.30 -3.07
N CYS A 197 11.28 0.68 -3.73
CA CYS A 197 12.32 -0.24 -4.16
C CYS A 197 13.37 -0.40 -3.04
N ILE A 198 13.42 -1.59 -2.44
CA ILE A 198 14.24 -1.89 -1.27
C ILE A 198 15.41 -2.77 -1.68
N THR A 199 16.62 -2.21 -1.65
CA THR A 199 17.86 -2.91 -2.00
C THR A 199 18.74 -3.25 -0.81
N SER A 200 18.48 -2.63 0.36
CA SER A 200 19.21 -2.90 1.61
C SER A 200 18.27 -2.93 2.83
N HIS A 201 18.71 -3.57 3.90
CA HIS A 201 17.96 -3.62 5.16
C HIS A 201 17.85 -2.23 5.83
N ARG A 202 18.84 -1.35 5.65
CA ARG A 202 18.73 0.04 6.11
C ARG A 202 17.61 0.79 5.39
N MET A 203 17.52 0.63 4.06
CA MET A 203 16.43 1.23 3.27
C MET A 203 15.06 0.67 3.65
N LEU A 204 14.98 -0.62 3.99
CA LEU A 204 13.75 -1.23 4.52
C LEU A 204 13.26 -0.52 5.79
N MET A 205 14.17 -0.26 6.74
CA MET A 205 13.81 0.43 8.00
C MET A 205 13.36 1.87 7.74
N GLN A 206 14.07 2.62 6.91
CA GLN A 206 13.67 3.97 6.51
C GLN A 206 12.31 4.00 5.80
N CYS A 207 12.04 3.00 4.96
CA CYS A 207 10.75 2.83 4.30
C CYS A 207 9.63 2.59 5.30
N ILE A 208 9.86 1.73 6.31
CA ILE A 208 8.88 1.45 7.38
C ILE A 208 8.57 2.71 8.15
N ASP A 209 9.58 3.49 8.55
CA ASP A 209 9.38 4.75 9.27
C ASP A 209 8.58 5.77 8.43
N SER A 210 8.91 5.89 7.13
CA SER A 210 8.15 6.73 6.20
C SER A 210 6.71 6.25 6.01
N LEU A 211 6.49 4.93 5.94
CA LEU A 211 5.18 4.34 5.78
C LEU A 211 4.29 4.62 6.99
N VAL A 212 4.81 4.45 8.21
CA VAL A 212 4.06 4.72 9.44
C VAL A 212 3.56 6.17 9.51
N GLN A 213 4.37 7.13 9.05
CA GLN A 213 3.97 8.55 8.98
C GLN A 213 2.87 8.82 7.95
N LYS A 214 2.80 8.03 6.88
CA LYS A 214 1.81 8.19 5.80
C LYS A 214 0.48 7.48 6.07
N VAL A 215 0.44 6.58 7.05
CA VAL A 215 -0.77 5.89 7.49
C VAL A 215 -1.56 6.85 8.39
N GLN A 216 -2.27 7.78 7.73
CA GLN A 216 -3.17 8.73 8.35
C GLN A 216 -4.56 8.58 7.74
N SER A 217 -5.58 8.83 8.55
CA SER A 217 -6.96 8.90 8.08
C SER A 217 -7.11 10.09 7.13
N GLY A 218 -7.58 9.84 5.92
CA GLY A 218 -7.74 10.91 4.95
C GLY A 218 -8.46 10.45 3.69
N VAL A 219 -8.86 11.44 2.90
CA VAL A 219 -9.51 11.25 1.61
C VAL A 219 -8.55 11.61 0.49
N VAL A 220 -8.60 10.85 -0.59
CA VAL A 220 -7.88 11.15 -1.83
C VAL A 220 -8.84 11.89 -2.77
N ILE A 221 -8.41 13.06 -3.23
CA ILE A 221 -9.14 13.89 -4.19
C ILE A 221 -8.18 14.19 -5.33
N ASN A 222 -8.60 13.83 -6.55
CA ASN A 222 -7.85 14.17 -7.75
C ASN A 222 -8.21 15.59 -8.19
N PHE A 223 -7.20 16.43 -8.40
CA PHE A 223 -7.37 17.77 -8.95
C PHE A 223 -6.84 17.77 -10.38
N GLU A 224 -7.73 17.99 -11.33
CA GLU A 224 -7.35 18.18 -12.73
C GLU A 224 -7.29 19.69 -13.01
N LYS A 225 -6.15 20.15 -13.50
CA LYS A 225 -6.03 21.52 -13.98
C LYS A 225 -6.81 21.64 -15.28
N ILE A 226 -7.84 22.47 -15.26
CA ILE A 226 -8.63 22.83 -16.43
C ILE A 226 -8.43 24.33 -16.67
N GLY A 227 -7.85 24.68 -17.83
CA GLY A 227 -7.63 26.07 -18.25
C GLY A 227 -6.16 26.48 -18.41
N PRO A 228 -5.90 27.68 -18.98
CA PRO A 228 -4.55 28.22 -19.11
C PRO A 228 -3.90 28.45 -17.74
N ASP A 229 -2.57 28.39 -17.68
CA ASP A 229 -1.84 28.74 -16.46
C ASP A 229 -2.25 30.13 -15.96
N PRO A 230 -2.45 30.32 -14.64
CA PRO A 230 -2.60 31.65 -14.11
C PRO A 230 -1.39 32.49 -14.55
N PRO A 231 -1.58 33.75 -14.98
CA PRO A 231 -0.46 34.61 -15.31
C PRO A 231 0.49 34.62 -14.11
N PRO A 232 1.82 34.55 -14.33
CA PRO A 232 2.78 34.51 -13.23
C PRO A 232 2.53 35.74 -12.34
N GLY A 233 2.00 35.49 -11.15
CA GLY A 233 1.71 36.55 -10.19
C GLY A 233 3.02 37.27 -9.91
N SER A 234 3.04 38.59 -10.10
CA SER A 234 4.13 39.45 -9.70
C SER A 234 4.30 39.36 -8.18
N LEU A 235 5.13 38.41 -7.73
CA LEU A 235 5.59 38.30 -6.34
C LEU A 235 6.34 39.56 -5.87
N ASP A 236 6.63 40.50 -6.78
CA ASP A 236 7.17 41.82 -6.47
C ASP A 236 6.15 42.80 -5.89
N GLY A 237 4.83 42.59 -6.08
CA GLY A 237 3.79 43.51 -5.57
C GLY A 237 3.50 43.35 -4.07
N LEU A 238 3.75 42.17 -3.49
CA LEU A 238 3.48 41.93 -2.07
C LEU A 238 4.61 42.42 -1.16
N LYS A 239 5.83 42.61 -1.71
CA LYS A 239 6.95 43.18 -0.96
C LYS A 239 6.83 44.70 -0.85
N SER A 240 6.33 45.38 -1.87
CA SER A 240 6.16 46.84 -1.84
C SER A 240 5.07 47.32 -0.89
N GLU A 241 3.98 46.55 -0.71
CA GLU A 241 2.91 46.91 0.24
C GLU A 241 3.33 46.73 1.71
N ILE A 242 4.25 45.80 2.01
CA ILE A 242 4.76 45.58 3.37
C ILE A 242 5.81 46.64 3.76
N GLU A 243 6.55 47.20 2.79
CA GLU A 243 7.47 48.32 3.03
C GLU A 243 6.74 49.67 3.20
N SER A 244 5.61 49.89 2.52
CA SER A 244 4.82 51.14 2.68
C SER A 244 4.01 51.24 3.98
N LEU A 245 3.96 50.18 4.79
CA LEU A 245 3.31 50.16 6.11
C LEU A 245 4.31 50.38 7.26
N LYS A 246 5.59 50.63 6.95
CA LYS A 246 6.65 50.88 7.93
C LYS A 246 7.12 52.33 8.02
N ASP A 247 6.55 53.23 7.22
CA ASP A 247 6.76 54.68 7.29
C ASP A 247 5.54 55.41 7.86
#